data_AF-I1BRH7-F1
#
_entry.id   AF-I1BRH7-F1
#
_cell.length_a   1.000
_cell.length_b   1.000
_cell.length_c   1.000
_cell.angle_alpha   90.00
_cell.angle_beta   90.00
_cell.angle_gamma   90.00
#
_symmetry.space_group_name_H-M   'P 1'
#
loop_
_entity.id
_entity.type
_entity.pdbx_description
1 polymer ?
#
loop_
_entity_poly.entity_id
_entity_poly.type
_entity_poly.pdbx_seq_one_letter_code
_entity_poly.pdbx_strand_id
1 'polypeptide(L)' 'MPTIDASAIQILIEIVESYKARSVQVYFVRLREQPYSLFKKSKLLDLIGLDHLFSKVSEAIEVIEQDTNKRHMG' A
#
# COMPACT_ATOMS: atom_id res chain seq x y z
N MET A 1 -6.46 -21.24 -0.50
CA MET A 1 -6.49 -19.76 -0.66
C MET A 1 -5.41 -19.36 -1.64
N PRO A 2 -5.62 -18.32 -2.47
CA PRO A 2 -4.55 -17.81 -3.33
C PRO A 2 -3.39 -17.31 -2.47
N THR A 3 -2.19 -17.77 -2.77
CA THR A 3 -0.94 -17.38 -2.13
C THR A 3 -0.16 -16.49 -3.08
N ILE A 4 0.59 -15.54 -2.53
CA ILE A 4 1.59 -14.78 -3.29
C ILE A 4 2.98 -15.36 -3.03
N ASP A 5 3.86 -15.37 -4.02
CA ASP A 5 5.25 -15.82 -3.85
C ASP A 5 6.23 -14.63 -3.93
N ALA A 6 7.53 -14.92 -3.77
CA ALA A 6 8.57 -13.91 -3.81
C ALA A 6 8.66 -13.16 -5.15
N SER A 7 8.38 -13.84 -6.27
CA SER A 7 8.44 -13.24 -7.60
C SER A 7 7.32 -12.22 -7.81
N ALA A 8 6.11 -12.54 -7.36
CA ALA A 8 5.00 -11.61 -7.40
C ALA A 8 5.19 -10.42 -6.45
N ILE A 9 5.88 -10.62 -5.31
CA ILE A 9 6.25 -9.52 -4.40
C ILE A 9 7.26 -8.57 -5.06
N GLN A 10 8.23 -9.09 -5.80
CA GLN A 10 9.20 -8.27 -6.53
C GLN A 10 8.50 -7.38 -7.57
N ILE A 11 7.54 -7.93 -8.31
CA ILE A 11 6.74 -7.15 -9.27
C ILE A 11 5.94 -6.06 -8.54
N LEU A 12 5.35 -6.34 -7.37
CA LEU A 12 4.64 -5.34 -6.59
C LEU A 12 5.55 -4.20 -6.12
N ILE A 13 6.79 -4.50 -5.74
CA ILE A 13 7.79 -3.48 -5.37
C ILE A 13 8.02 -2.54 -6.56
N GLU A 14 8.31 -3.10 -7.74
CA GLU A 14 8.56 -2.31 -8.96
C GLU A 14 7.35 -1.42 -9.34
N ILE A 15 6.14 -1.95 -9.19
CA ILE A 15 4.90 -1.19 -9.40
C ILE A 15 4.81 -0.02 -8.41
N VAL A 16 5.03 -0.26 -7.12
CA VAL A 16 4.97 0.77 -6.08
C VAL A 16 6.03 1.84 -6.31
N GLU A 17 7.26 1.46 -6.63
CA GLU A 17 8.34 2.39 -6.95
C GLU A 17 7.99 3.25 -8.16
N SER A 18 7.47 2.63 -9.23
CA SER A 18 7.05 3.34 -10.44
C SER A 18 5.93 4.34 -10.19
N TYR A 19 4.95 4.01 -9.35
CA TYR A 19 3.89 4.95 -8.96
C TYR A 19 4.42 6.09 -8.09
N LYS A 20 5.26 5.77 -7.10
CA LYS A 20 5.89 6.78 -6.24
C LYS A 20 6.74 7.78 -7.02
N ALA A 21 7.50 7.31 -8.02
CA ALA A 21 8.29 8.18 -8.89
C ALA A 21 7.45 9.21 -9.67
N ARG A 22 6.14 8.95 -9.80
CA ARG A 22 5.15 9.84 -10.44
C ARG A 22 4.28 10.58 -9.42
N SER A 23 4.68 10.60 -8.14
CA SER A 23 3.92 11.19 -7.04
C SER A 23 2.54 10.55 -6.84
N VAL A 24 2.35 9.31 -7.27
CA VAL A 24 1.11 8.54 -7.05
C VAL A 24 1.28 7.71 -5.78
N GLN A 25 0.38 7.94 -4.81
CA GLN A 25 0.35 7.15 -3.59
C GLN A 25 -0.35 5.81 -3.82
N VAL A 26 0.20 4.74 -3.25
CA VAL A 26 -0.34 3.38 -3.34
C VAL A 26 -0.81 2.94 -1.97
N TYR A 27 -1.99 2.33 -1.93
CA TYR A 27 -2.66 1.86 -0.73
C TYR A 27 -3.03 0.38 -0.88
N PHE A 28 -2.88 -0.39 0.20
CA PHE A 28 -3.27 -1.80 0.24
C PHE A 28 -4.42 -1.99 1.20
N VAL A 29 -5.39 -2.83 0.81
CA VAL A 29 -6.58 -3.13 1.61
C VAL A 29 -6.71 -4.63 1.81
N ARG A 30 -7.22 -5.05 2.99
CA ARG A 30 -7.56 -6.45 3.29
C ARG A 30 -6.41 -7.43 3.09
N LEU A 31 -5.18 -7.02 3.43
CA LEU A 31 -4.01 -7.89 3.32
C LEU A 31 -4.12 -9.06 4.31
N ARG A 32 -4.11 -10.29 3.78
CA ARG A 32 -4.19 -11.52 4.57
C ARG A 32 -2.82 -11.85 5.17
N GLU A 33 -2.78 -12.78 6.13
CA GLU A 33 -1.59 -13.11 6.91
C GLU A 33 -0.38 -13.56 6.08
N GLN A 34 -0.59 -14.43 5.08
CA GLN A 34 0.51 -14.93 4.24
C GLN A 34 1.12 -13.82 3.36
N PRO A 35 0.34 -13.01 2.62
CA PRO A 35 0.87 -11.84 1.94
C PRO A 35 1.48 -10.79 2.88
N TYR A 36 0.86 -10.52 4.03
CA TYR A 36 1.39 -9.57 5.02
C TYR A 36 2.79 -9.96 5.49
N SER A 37 2.99 -11.25 5.78
CA SER A 37 4.29 -11.78 6.19
C SER A 37 5.35 -11.61 5.11
N LEU A 38 4.98 -11.78 3.84
CA LEU A 38 5.90 -11.54 2.72
C LEU A 38 6.19 -10.07 2.49
N PHE A 39 5.18 -9.20 2.56
CA PHE A 39 5.34 -7.75 2.44
C PHE A 39 6.30 -7.21 3.52
N LYS A 40 6.19 -7.75 4.75
CA LYS A 40 7.09 -7.39 5.86
C LYS A 40 8.53 -7.84 5.60
N LYS A 41 8.72 -9.06 5.10
CA LYS A 41 10.06 -9.62 4.81
C LYS A 41 10.73 -8.93 3.62
N SER A 42 9.95 -8.47 2.63
CA SER A 42 10.46 -7.86 1.41
C SER A 42 10.69 -6.35 1.51
N LYS A 43 10.44 -5.74 2.68
CA LYS A 43 10.43 -4.28 2.88
C LYS A 43 9.38 -3.54 2.07
N LEU A 44 8.42 -4.25 1.45
CA LEU A 44 7.30 -3.61 0.75
C LEU A 44 6.43 -2.80 1.72
N LEU A 45 6.27 -3.26 2.97
CA LEU A 45 5.60 -2.47 4.02
C LEU A 45 6.32 -1.14 4.31
N ASP A 46 7.65 -1.18 4.40
CA ASP A 46 8.46 0.01 4.63
C ASP A 46 8.40 0.95 3.43
N LEU A 47 8.36 0.37 2.22
CA LEU A 47 8.21 1.12 0.99
C LEU A 47 6.86 1.83 0.94
N ILE A 48 5.74 1.23 1.35
CA ILE A 48 4.42 1.89 1.24
C ILE A 48 4.10 2.83 2.41
N GLY A 49 4.58 2.53 3.62
CA GLY A 49 4.14 3.18 4.86
C GLY A 49 3.01 2.39 5.55
N LEU A 50 3.08 2.22 6.88
CA LEU A 50 2.07 1.46 7.62
C LEU A 50 0.69 2.14 7.65
N ASP A 51 0.68 3.45 7.50
CA ASP A 51 -0.49 4.30 7.34
C ASP A 51 -1.20 4.11 5.98
N HIS A 52 -0.60 3.35 5.06
CA HIS A 52 -1.18 3.02 3.76
C HIS A 52 -1.83 1.62 3.71
N LEU A 53 -2.00 0.97 4.86
CA LEU A 53 -2.60 -0.37 4.98
C LEU A 53 -3.93 -0.31 5.75
N PHE A 54 -5.01 -0.77 5.13
CA PHE A 54 -6.36 -0.69 5.71
C PHE A 54 -7.09 -2.02 5.73
N SER A 55 -8.04 -2.15 6.65
CA SER A 55 -8.89 -3.34 6.75
C SER A 55 -10.07 -3.27 5.78
N LYS A 56 -10.50 -2.06 5.42
CA LYS A 56 -11.61 -1.79 4.50
C LYS A 56 -11.24 -0.73 3.47
N VAL A 57 -11.89 -0.81 2.32
CA VAL A 57 -11.76 0.22 1.26
C VAL A 57 -12.28 1.57 1.73
N SER A 58 -13.39 1.60 2.50
CA SER A 58 -13.94 2.85 3.03
C SER A 58 -12.96 3.59 3.95
N GLU A 59 -12.25 2.86 4.82
CA GLU A 59 -11.22 3.44 5.71
C GLU A 59 -10.10 4.10 4.91
N ALA A 60 -9.66 3.46 3.81
CA ALA A 60 -8.65 4.04 2.93
C ALA A 60 -9.15 5.33 2.27
N ILE A 61 -10.39 5.32 1.75
CA ILE A 61 -11.00 6.49 1.09
C ILE A 61 -11.12 7.66 2.07
N GLU A 62 -11.63 7.43 3.28
CA GLU A 62 -11.79 8.48 4.30
C GLU A 62 -10.46 9.18 4.61
N VAL A 63 -9.36 8.42 4.75
CA VAL A 63 -8.03 9.00 5.00
C VAL A 63 -7.54 9.80 3.80
N ILE A 64 -7.71 9.28 2.57
CA ILE A 64 -7.32 9.97 1.33
C ILE A 64 -8.08 11.29 1.17
N GLU A 65 -9.38 11.31 1.42
CA GLU A 65 -10.21 12.51 1.35
C GLU A 65 -9.79 13.55 2.41
N GLN A 66 -9.52 13.12 3.64
CA GLN A 66 -9.02 14.00 4.70
C GLN A 66 -7.67 14.63 4.35
N ASP A 67 -6.73 13.84 3.82
CA ASP A 67 -5.42 14.35 3.41
C ASP A 67 -5.54 15.32 2.22
N THR A 68 -6.40 14.99 1.26
CA THR A 68 -6.71 15.87 0.13
C THR A 68 -7.27 17.20 0.62
N ASN A 69 -8.25 17.21 1.53
CA ASN A 69 -8.81 18.45 2.06
C ASN A 69 -7.77 19.30 2.82
N LYS A 70 -6.89 18.67 3.62
CA LYS A 70 -5.80 19.39 4.31
C LYS A 70 -4.87 20.11 3.34
N ARG A 71 -4.53 19.46 2.21
CA ARG A 71 -3.67 20.06 1.18
C ARG A 71 -4.32 21.21 0.42
N HIS A 72 -5.65 21.26 0.34
CA HIS A 72 -6.38 22.36 -0.30
C HIS A 72 -6.58 23.58 0.62
N MET A 73 -6.45 23.41 1.94
CA MET A 73 -6.60 24.48 2.93
C MET A 73 -5.27 25.07 3.42
N GLY A 74 -4.13 24.56 2.92
CA GLY A 74 -2.78 24.96 3.30
C GLY A 74 -2.07 25.81 2.26
#